data_AF-A0A5E4MDH2-F1
#
_entry.id   AF-A0A5E4MDH2-F1
#
_cell.length_a   1.000
_cell.length_b   1.000
_cell.length_c   1.000
_cell.angle_alpha   90.00
_cell.angle_beta   90.00
_cell.angle_gamma   90.00
#
_symmetry.space_group_name_H-M   'P 1'
#
loop_
_entity.id
_entity.type
_entity.pdbx_description
1 polymer ?
#
loop_
_entity_poly.entity_id
_entity_poly.type
_entity_poly.pdbx_seq_one_letter_code
_entity_poly.pdbx_strand_id
1 'polypeptide(L)'
;MPPKKQAKKKRSGRMAKKGGQVVLQEEINTNEDWEKMLEKPGLYVIDVYTEWCGPCVPMIAYLKKIKLELGNESLHYAIDGKFVNLIIGANAPRLMKVITDEVERYEKFKKGEIEIEFISMDNVTSEEQRKLVEKEQYEKQKMKKEKKIRDDRMMKVREHSLKKFSVNVQMQTCVVFFPHTITYVMVEKPSKEDAVEELEELPEPIMIEKRVCEVANLCALKYEEFIVVEAKEIQLTEDTLEEMFSNEKEVLESFSARFVDELLNKKVYSVMLSLPTIKNDAAEEVATEDENPPDPVENMGLAEKKMSTIIYGNGNPLYPTPKSLAAENMIVNDFGEKLPSLYTPTNPLSKTSALTVLFNKFCINNGYVAPQPPSPQYLIIFEVNKSNVVLPIIEDLEDNIYHYGFFRSADPENPRLLCKDHELLTTYGMDKIGKDAKLVLSVVKDDKDKSMLRFVDVGPIYVSPDSESGIDDAIKFFPHDFDEMEGEIKLWLVQQLARDEEAAVGEEFGSQGEGKEECLGEEEAVTPEES
;
A
#
# COMPACT_ATOMS: atom_id res chain seq x y z
N MET A 1 -83.02 80.48 -10.44
CA MET A 1 -83.64 79.38 -11.20
C MET A 1 -82.81 78.09 -11.03
N PRO A 2 -83.35 76.89 -11.30
CA PRO A 2 -82.95 75.59 -10.71
C PRO A 2 -82.00 74.77 -11.66
N PRO A 3 -81.70 73.45 -11.47
CA PRO A 3 -82.16 72.46 -10.48
C PRO A 3 -81.04 71.71 -9.69
N LYS A 4 -81.26 71.29 -8.43
CA LYS A 4 -81.86 70.00 -7.99
C LYS A 4 -81.37 68.74 -8.74
N LYS A 5 -80.69 67.83 -8.02
CA LYS A 5 -81.00 66.37 -8.03
C LYS A 5 -80.41 65.59 -6.83
N GLN A 6 -81.32 65.19 -5.94
CA GLN A 6 -81.37 63.96 -5.12
C GLN A 6 -80.19 63.53 -4.20
N ALA A 7 -80.53 63.28 -2.93
CA ALA A 7 -79.67 62.67 -1.93
C ALA A 7 -79.71 61.13 -1.96
N LYS A 8 -78.58 60.46 -1.64
CA LYS A 8 -78.55 59.06 -1.19
C LYS A 8 -77.57 58.86 -0.02
N LYS A 9 -78.12 58.31 1.07
CA LYS A 9 -77.53 57.78 2.32
C LYS A 9 -76.00 57.78 2.49
N LYS A 10 -75.54 58.39 3.59
CA LYS A 10 -74.30 57.97 4.28
C LYS A 10 -74.41 56.48 4.65
N ARG A 11 -73.52 55.63 4.12
CA ARG A 11 -73.16 54.34 4.76
C ARG A 11 -71.81 54.53 5.46
N SER A 12 -71.68 53.95 6.65
CA SER A 12 -70.45 53.99 7.44
C SER A 12 -69.26 53.44 6.64
N GLY A 13 -68.22 54.26 6.45
CA GLY A 13 -66.95 53.83 5.90
C GLY A 13 -66.16 53.06 6.96
N ARG A 14 -66.41 51.76 7.10
CA ARG A 14 -65.56 50.88 7.91
C ARG A 14 -64.31 50.59 7.08
N MET A 15 -63.16 51.11 7.50
CA MET A 15 -61.86 50.80 6.87
C MET A 15 -61.68 49.28 6.76
N ALA A 16 -61.29 48.81 5.57
CA ALA A 16 -60.78 47.45 5.44
C ALA A 16 -59.48 47.33 6.26
N LYS A 17 -59.39 46.31 7.12
CA LYS A 17 -58.10 45.94 7.72
C LYS A 17 -57.15 45.59 6.57
N LYS A 18 -55.93 46.16 6.58
CA LYS A 18 -54.83 45.66 5.75
C LYS A 18 -54.73 44.15 5.93
N GLY A 19 -54.62 43.41 4.82
CA GLY A 19 -54.35 41.97 4.87
C GLY A 19 -53.05 41.73 5.62
N GLY A 20 -53.06 40.74 6.52
CA GLY A 20 -51.84 40.29 7.19
C GLY A 20 -50.89 39.69 6.16
N GLN A 21 -49.59 39.98 6.31
CA GLN A 21 -48.56 39.35 5.51
C GLN A 21 -48.45 37.88 5.94
N VAL A 22 -48.71 36.96 5.01
CA VAL A 22 -48.64 35.51 5.30
C VAL A 22 -47.21 35.13 5.63
N VAL A 23 -46.97 34.58 6.82
CA VAL A 23 -45.65 34.12 7.26
C VAL A 23 -45.32 32.82 6.52
N LEU A 24 -44.41 32.91 5.56
CA LEU A 24 -44.06 31.80 4.68
C LEU A 24 -43.13 30.76 5.35
N GLN A 25 -42.35 31.16 6.36
CA GLN A 25 -41.38 30.29 7.04
C GLN A 25 -41.24 30.75 8.51
N GLU A 26 -41.17 29.79 9.44
CA GLU A 26 -40.70 30.01 10.82
C GLU A 26 -39.33 29.33 10.93
N GLU A 27 -38.37 29.95 11.61
CA GLU A 27 -37.05 29.36 11.89
C GLU A 27 -37.08 28.68 13.26
N ILE A 28 -36.43 27.52 13.38
CA ILE A 28 -36.39 26.72 14.61
C ILE A 28 -34.91 26.48 14.93
N ASN A 29 -34.41 27.21 15.91
CA ASN A 29 -32.98 27.19 16.28
C ASN A 29 -32.74 26.65 17.70
N THR A 30 -33.80 26.36 18.46
CA THR A 30 -33.72 25.86 19.84
C THR A 30 -34.77 24.77 20.11
N ASN A 31 -34.52 23.96 21.15
CA ASN A 31 -35.50 22.97 21.63
C ASN A 31 -36.80 23.64 22.11
N GLU A 32 -36.71 24.84 22.69
CA GLU A 32 -37.90 25.57 23.14
C GLU A 32 -38.77 26.03 21.96
N ASP A 33 -38.16 26.39 20.83
CA ASP A 33 -38.88 26.71 19.60
C ASP A 33 -39.55 25.47 19.01
N TRP A 34 -38.88 24.32 19.08
CA TRP A 34 -39.41 23.02 18.66
C TRP A 34 -40.59 22.56 19.53
N GLU A 35 -40.53 22.71 20.85
CA GLU A 35 -41.64 22.37 21.75
C GLU A 35 -42.89 23.23 21.48
N LYS A 36 -42.74 24.57 21.40
CA LYS A 36 -43.84 25.51 21.06
C LYS A 36 -44.43 25.26 19.66
N MET A 37 -43.64 24.65 18.78
CA MET A 37 -43.99 24.30 17.42
C MET A 37 -44.87 23.02 17.45
N LEU A 38 -44.47 21.98 18.20
CA LEU A 38 -45.28 20.76 18.39
C LEU A 38 -46.68 20.97 19.01
N GLU A 39 -46.92 22.09 19.72
CA GLU A 39 -48.23 22.42 20.30
C GLU A 39 -49.32 22.82 19.27
N LYS A 40 -48.95 23.16 18.02
CA LYS A 40 -49.87 23.65 16.97
C LYS A 40 -50.47 22.48 16.16
N PRO A 41 -51.76 22.46 15.75
CA PRO A 41 -52.35 21.36 14.96
C PRO A 41 -52.36 21.56 13.41
N GLY A 42 -51.97 20.53 12.64
CA GLY A 42 -51.83 20.44 11.18
C GLY A 42 -50.72 19.47 10.70
N LEU A 43 -49.93 19.80 9.67
CA LEU A 43 -48.88 18.93 9.07
C LEU A 43 -47.54 19.66 8.90
N TYR A 44 -46.44 19.05 9.34
CA TYR A 44 -45.08 19.61 9.20
C TYR A 44 -44.37 19.24 7.91
N VAL A 45 -43.71 20.24 7.32
CA VAL A 45 -42.51 20.06 6.49
C VAL A 45 -41.38 20.81 7.20
N ILE A 46 -40.36 20.08 7.61
CA ILE A 46 -39.19 20.59 8.33
C ILE A 46 -37.98 20.44 7.42
N ASP A 47 -37.25 21.53 7.20
CA ASP A 47 -36.01 21.55 6.43
C ASP A 47 -34.84 21.65 7.41
N VAL A 48 -34.04 20.59 7.51
CA VAL A 48 -32.86 20.52 8.38
C VAL A 48 -31.62 20.73 7.52
N TYR A 49 -31.03 21.92 7.59
CA TYR A 49 -29.90 22.32 6.75
C TYR A 49 -28.84 23.11 7.53
N THR A 50 -27.68 23.32 6.91
CA THR A 50 -26.63 24.24 7.38
C THR A 50 -26.41 25.35 6.35
N GLU A 51 -26.10 26.58 6.79
CA GLU A 51 -25.99 27.73 5.87
C GLU A 51 -24.86 27.59 4.83
N TRP A 52 -23.82 26.83 5.17
CA TRP A 52 -22.69 26.51 4.28
C TRP A 52 -22.96 25.31 3.36
N CYS A 53 -24.12 24.65 3.45
CA CYS A 53 -24.54 23.63 2.50
C CYS A 53 -24.98 24.28 1.17
N GLY A 54 -24.07 24.32 0.19
CA GLY A 54 -24.36 24.83 -1.16
C GLY A 54 -25.64 24.27 -1.81
N PRO A 55 -25.92 22.94 -1.75
CA PRO A 55 -27.17 22.37 -2.26
C PRO A 55 -28.44 22.79 -1.51
N CYS A 56 -28.33 23.24 -0.26
CA CYS A 56 -29.47 23.57 0.59
C CYS A 56 -30.02 24.98 0.31
N VAL A 57 -29.15 25.95 -0.01
CA VAL A 57 -29.56 27.34 -0.29
C VAL A 57 -30.62 27.46 -1.41
N PRO A 58 -30.51 26.74 -2.55
CA PRO A 58 -31.58 26.74 -3.57
C PRO A 58 -32.88 26.06 -3.12
N MET A 59 -32.85 25.10 -2.19
CA MET A 59 -34.03 24.33 -1.76
C MET A 59 -35.07 25.20 -1.06
N ILE A 60 -34.62 26.23 -0.33
CA ILE A 60 -35.48 27.23 0.32
C ILE A 60 -36.45 27.88 -0.68
N ALA A 61 -36.01 28.13 -1.92
CA ALA A 61 -36.86 28.71 -2.96
C ALA A 61 -37.95 27.73 -3.44
N TYR A 62 -37.63 26.44 -3.55
CA TYR A 62 -38.59 25.40 -3.91
C TYR A 62 -39.63 25.17 -2.80
N LEU A 63 -39.22 25.12 -1.53
CA LEU A 63 -40.15 25.00 -0.39
C LEU A 63 -41.12 26.18 -0.31
N LYS A 64 -40.63 27.41 -0.51
CA LYS A 64 -41.47 28.62 -0.61
C LYS A 64 -42.46 28.54 -1.77
N LYS A 65 -42.04 28.01 -2.93
CA LYS A 65 -42.91 27.78 -4.09
C LYS A 65 -44.03 26.78 -3.77
N ILE A 66 -43.73 25.64 -3.16
CA ILE A 66 -44.74 24.63 -2.75
C ILE A 66 -45.80 25.26 -1.83
N LYS A 67 -45.38 26.02 -0.81
CA LYS A 67 -46.32 26.65 0.14
C LYS A 67 -47.25 27.67 -0.54
N LEU A 68 -46.77 28.35 -1.59
CA LEU A 68 -47.58 29.27 -2.40
C LEU A 68 -48.52 28.52 -3.37
N GLU A 69 -48.07 27.42 -3.99
CA GLU A 69 -48.85 26.64 -4.96
C GLU A 69 -49.98 25.84 -4.30
N LEU A 70 -49.77 25.30 -3.09
CA LEU A 70 -50.78 24.52 -2.37
C LEU A 70 -51.90 25.39 -1.75
N GLY A 71 -51.63 26.69 -1.48
CA GLY A 71 -52.64 27.68 -1.09
C GLY A 71 -53.47 27.37 0.18
N ASN A 72 -53.04 26.42 0.99
CA ASN A 72 -53.89 25.74 1.97
C ASN A 72 -53.68 26.30 3.40
N GLU A 73 -54.75 26.83 4.02
CA GLU A 73 -54.73 27.25 5.44
C GLU A 73 -54.52 26.07 6.41
N SER A 74 -54.64 24.82 5.95
CA SER A 74 -54.22 23.63 6.73
C SER A 74 -52.72 23.35 6.68
N LEU A 75 -51.92 24.06 5.88
CA LEU A 75 -50.46 23.88 5.82
C LEU A 75 -49.73 24.65 6.94
N HIS A 76 -50.22 24.44 8.16
CA HIS A 76 -49.59 24.81 9.40
C HIS A 76 -49.35 23.53 10.21
N TYR A 77 -48.17 22.94 10.05
CA TYR A 77 -47.27 22.79 11.19
C TYR A 77 -47.88 22.10 12.46
N ALA A 78 -47.56 20.79 12.61
CA ALA A 78 -47.77 19.74 13.67
C ALA A 78 -49.04 18.90 13.79
N ILE A 79 -48.91 17.58 13.86
CA ILE A 79 -49.79 16.75 14.70
C ILE A 79 -48.92 15.96 15.67
N ASP A 80 -49.14 16.18 16.96
CA ASP A 80 -49.01 15.18 18.02
C ASP A 80 -47.71 14.36 17.99
N GLY A 81 -46.58 15.01 17.70
CA GLY A 81 -45.23 14.41 17.68
C GLY A 81 -45.01 13.27 16.67
N LYS A 82 -45.93 13.01 15.75
CA LYS A 82 -45.95 11.79 14.92
C LYS A 82 -45.33 12.01 13.55
N PHE A 83 -44.31 11.20 13.24
CA PHE A 83 -43.54 11.32 12.01
C PHE A 83 -44.28 10.64 10.83
N VAL A 84 -44.24 11.24 9.65
CA VAL A 84 -44.98 10.76 8.47
C VAL A 84 -44.05 10.23 7.38
N ASN A 85 -42.98 10.96 7.03
CA ASN A 85 -42.06 10.57 5.96
C ASN A 85 -40.71 11.32 6.07
N LEU A 86 -39.59 10.65 5.73
CA LEU A 86 -38.24 11.25 5.68
C LEU A 86 -37.70 11.22 4.25
N ILE A 87 -37.06 12.32 3.84
CA ILE A 87 -36.39 12.41 2.53
C ILE A 87 -34.99 12.98 2.75
N ILE A 88 -33.96 12.23 2.34
CA ILE A 88 -32.57 12.66 2.48
C ILE A 88 -32.01 13.05 1.10
N GLY A 89 -31.77 14.35 0.90
CA GLY A 89 -31.04 14.91 -0.24
C GLY A 89 -31.80 16.00 -1.03
N ALA A 90 -31.05 16.78 -1.82
CA ALA A 90 -31.53 17.99 -2.50
C ALA A 90 -32.24 17.76 -3.87
N ASN A 91 -33.03 16.70 -4.01
CA ASN A 91 -33.78 16.44 -5.26
C ASN A 91 -35.13 17.17 -5.25
N ALA A 92 -35.14 18.43 -5.69
CA ALA A 92 -36.33 19.29 -5.64
C ALA A 92 -37.57 18.71 -6.35
N PRO A 93 -37.52 18.17 -7.59
CA PRO A 93 -38.70 17.58 -8.22
C PRO A 93 -39.29 16.38 -7.45
N ARG A 94 -38.42 15.52 -6.89
CA ARG A 94 -38.86 14.39 -6.05
C ARG A 94 -39.49 14.89 -4.75
N LEU A 95 -38.86 15.86 -4.08
CA LEU A 95 -39.34 16.46 -2.84
C LEU A 95 -40.71 17.13 -3.04
N MET A 96 -40.86 17.93 -4.10
CA MET A 96 -42.14 18.56 -4.47
C MET A 96 -43.25 17.52 -4.60
N LYS A 97 -42.99 16.43 -5.33
CA LYS A 97 -43.98 15.38 -5.52
C LYS A 97 -44.38 14.72 -4.20
N VAL A 98 -43.43 14.31 -3.36
CA VAL A 98 -43.75 13.62 -2.11
C VAL A 98 -44.50 14.56 -1.15
N ILE A 99 -44.12 15.83 -1.04
CA ILE A 99 -44.86 16.79 -0.20
C ILE A 99 -46.32 16.92 -0.68
N THR A 100 -46.57 17.03 -1.98
CA THR A 100 -47.94 17.07 -2.53
C THR A 100 -48.70 15.76 -2.24
N ASP A 101 -48.08 14.60 -2.49
CA ASP A 101 -48.68 13.28 -2.26
C ASP A 101 -49.07 13.09 -0.77
N GLU A 102 -48.21 13.49 0.18
CA GLU A 102 -48.52 13.41 1.62
C GLU A 102 -49.59 14.41 2.08
N VAL A 103 -49.60 15.63 1.52
CA VAL A 103 -50.66 16.62 1.80
C VAL A 103 -52.03 16.11 1.34
N GLU A 104 -52.11 15.49 0.14
CA GLU A 104 -53.35 14.88 -0.34
C GLU A 104 -53.82 13.70 0.53
N ARG A 105 -52.91 12.85 1.01
CA ARG A 105 -53.26 11.78 1.96
C ARG A 105 -53.77 12.36 3.27
N TYR A 106 -53.09 13.38 3.79
CA TYR A 106 -53.45 14.02 5.05
C TYR A 106 -54.85 14.66 5.01
N GLU A 107 -55.26 15.24 3.87
CA GLU A 107 -56.65 15.70 3.70
C GLU A 107 -57.69 14.57 3.71
N LYS A 108 -57.37 13.42 3.10
CA LYS A 108 -58.23 12.22 3.10
C LYS A 108 -58.35 11.64 4.51
N PHE A 109 -57.25 11.63 5.26
CA PHE A 109 -57.22 11.23 6.68
C PHE A 109 -58.08 12.17 7.55
N LYS A 110 -57.99 13.49 7.39
CA LYS A 110 -58.88 14.45 8.09
C LYS A 110 -60.37 14.21 7.83
N LYS A 111 -60.72 13.69 6.65
CA LYS A 111 -62.11 13.35 6.27
C LYS A 111 -62.55 11.96 6.76
N GLY A 112 -61.64 11.17 7.34
CA GLY A 112 -61.89 9.77 7.73
C GLY A 112 -61.95 8.79 6.56
N GLU A 113 -61.42 9.16 5.39
CA GLU A 113 -61.43 8.34 4.17
C GLU A 113 -60.30 7.28 4.15
N ILE A 114 -59.22 7.52 4.90
CA ILE A 114 -58.07 6.62 5.05
C ILE A 114 -57.56 6.61 6.49
N GLU A 115 -56.91 5.53 6.89
CA GLU A 115 -56.02 5.50 8.06
C GLU A 115 -54.57 5.78 7.61
N ILE A 116 -53.77 6.42 8.46
CA ILE A 116 -52.34 6.67 8.24
C ILE A 116 -51.56 5.96 9.34
N GLU A 117 -50.61 5.11 8.94
CA GLU A 117 -49.58 4.59 9.85
C GLU A 117 -48.54 5.68 10.09
N PHE A 118 -48.30 6.00 11.36
CA PHE A 118 -47.29 6.97 11.77
C PHE A 118 -46.00 6.26 12.17
N ILE A 119 -44.87 6.84 11.77
CA ILE A 119 -43.53 6.36 12.09
C ILE A 119 -43.14 6.93 13.47
N SER A 120 -42.53 6.11 14.33
CA SER A 120 -41.91 6.62 15.57
C SER A 120 -40.56 7.27 15.25
N MET A 121 -40.20 8.35 15.94
CA MET A 121 -38.86 8.97 15.80
C MET A 121 -37.71 8.04 16.23
N ASP A 122 -38.00 6.99 17.00
CA ASP A 122 -37.00 5.98 17.40
C ASP A 122 -36.72 4.92 16.32
N ASN A 123 -37.50 4.90 15.22
CA ASN A 123 -37.41 3.88 14.17
C ASN A 123 -36.63 4.39 12.96
N VAL A 124 -35.53 3.72 12.61
CA VAL A 124 -34.76 4.02 11.39
C VAL A 124 -35.61 3.77 10.14
N THR A 125 -35.78 4.81 9.33
CA THR A 125 -36.57 4.76 8.09
C THR A 125 -35.84 4.00 6.97
N SER A 126 -36.59 3.57 5.95
CA SER A 126 -36.02 2.91 4.77
C SER A 126 -35.08 3.83 3.94
N GLU A 127 -35.29 5.15 3.99
CA GLU A 127 -34.37 6.13 3.38
C GLU A 127 -33.06 6.26 4.16
N GLU A 128 -33.09 6.24 5.50
CA GLU A 128 -31.88 6.21 6.33
C GLU A 128 -31.11 4.90 6.17
N GLN A 129 -31.80 3.76 6.20
CA GLN A 129 -31.18 2.46 5.94
C GLN A 129 -30.48 2.44 4.58
N ARG A 130 -31.14 2.94 3.53
CA ARG A 130 -30.51 3.06 2.21
C ARG A 130 -29.30 3.99 2.24
N LYS A 131 -29.38 5.15 2.90
CA LYS A 131 -28.26 6.09 2.99
C LYS A 131 -27.07 5.55 3.78
N LEU A 132 -27.31 4.78 4.82
CA LEU A 132 -26.28 4.04 5.56
C LEU A 132 -25.61 3.01 4.65
N VAL A 133 -26.38 2.18 3.93
CA VAL A 133 -25.82 1.20 2.98
C VAL A 133 -25.06 1.88 1.83
N GLU A 134 -25.57 2.97 1.25
CA GLU A 134 -24.87 3.76 0.22
C GLU A 134 -23.53 4.32 0.76
N LYS A 135 -23.52 4.85 1.98
CA LYS A 135 -22.31 5.37 2.64
C LYS A 135 -21.31 4.25 2.92
N GLU A 136 -21.73 3.13 3.52
CA GLU A 136 -20.87 1.98 3.74
C GLU A 136 -20.29 1.43 2.44
N GLN A 137 -21.08 1.35 1.37
CA GLN A 137 -20.61 0.89 0.07
C GLN A 137 -19.58 1.87 -0.52
N TYR A 138 -19.80 3.17 -0.41
CA TYR A 138 -18.84 4.19 -0.83
C TYR A 138 -17.53 4.10 -0.02
N GLU A 139 -17.61 3.96 1.30
CA GLU A 139 -16.44 3.80 2.18
C GLU A 139 -15.69 2.50 1.86
N LYS A 140 -16.40 1.37 1.69
CA LYS A 140 -15.81 0.10 1.25
C LYS A 140 -15.15 0.21 -0.14
N GLN A 141 -15.75 0.94 -1.09
CA GLN A 141 -15.14 1.18 -2.40
C GLN A 141 -13.90 2.10 -2.32
N LYS A 142 -13.94 3.13 -1.47
CA LYS A 142 -12.81 4.03 -1.22
C LYS A 142 -11.64 3.25 -0.60
N MET A 143 -11.89 2.53 0.48
CA MET A 143 -10.88 1.67 1.14
C MET A 143 -10.28 0.63 0.19
N LYS A 144 -11.08 0.02 -0.70
CA LYS A 144 -10.57 -0.91 -1.73
C LYS A 144 -9.65 -0.24 -2.75
N LYS A 145 -9.97 1.00 -3.17
CA LYS A 145 -9.10 1.78 -4.08
C LYS A 145 -7.79 2.19 -3.40
N GLU A 146 -7.87 2.65 -2.15
CA GLU A 146 -6.71 3.06 -1.36
C GLU A 146 -5.81 1.87 -1.02
N LYS A 147 -6.38 0.70 -0.64
CA LYS A 147 -5.62 -0.55 -0.49
C LYS A 147 -4.91 -0.90 -1.80
N LYS A 148 -5.62 -0.93 -2.93
CA LYS A 148 -5.01 -1.28 -4.21
C LYS A 148 -3.84 -0.37 -4.58
N ILE A 149 -3.99 0.95 -4.46
CA ILE A 149 -2.90 1.91 -4.76
C ILE A 149 -1.69 1.68 -3.83
N ARG A 150 -1.94 1.42 -2.54
CA ARG A 150 -0.88 1.08 -1.58
C ARG A 150 -0.17 -0.23 -1.96
N ASP A 151 -0.91 -1.27 -2.32
CA ASP A 151 -0.35 -2.58 -2.65
C ASP A 151 0.45 -2.54 -3.96
N ASP A 152 -0.05 -1.82 -4.98
CA ASP A 152 0.65 -1.57 -6.25
C ASP A 152 1.99 -0.83 -6.02
N ARG A 153 2.02 0.18 -5.13
CA ARG A 153 3.27 0.88 -4.72
C ARG A 153 4.20 -0.01 -3.89
N MET A 154 3.65 -0.81 -2.98
CA MET A 154 4.41 -1.72 -2.12
C MET A 154 5.10 -2.84 -2.90
N MET A 155 4.58 -3.23 -4.06
CA MET A 155 5.11 -4.35 -4.86
C MET A 155 6.60 -4.20 -5.16
N LYS A 156 7.05 -3.01 -5.62
CA LYS A 156 8.46 -2.75 -5.96
C LYS A 156 9.36 -2.59 -4.73
N VAL A 157 8.89 -1.91 -3.68
CA VAL A 157 9.60 -1.80 -2.39
C VAL A 157 9.87 -3.19 -1.83
N ARG A 158 8.85 -4.06 -1.92
CA ARG A 158 8.90 -5.44 -1.48
C ARG A 158 9.85 -6.29 -2.32
N GLU A 159 9.77 -6.21 -3.65
CA GLU A 159 10.69 -6.91 -4.55
C GLU A 159 12.16 -6.55 -4.24
N HIS A 160 12.47 -5.27 -4.05
CA HIS A 160 13.80 -4.81 -3.66
C HIS A 160 14.24 -5.36 -2.28
N SER A 161 13.39 -5.26 -1.24
CA SER A 161 13.67 -5.82 0.09
C SER A 161 13.91 -7.34 0.05
N LEU A 162 13.09 -8.07 -0.69
CA LEU A 162 13.22 -9.52 -0.90
C LEU A 162 14.50 -9.89 -1.67
N LYS A 163 14.89 -9.09 -2.66
CA LYS A 163 16.14 -9.24 -3.41
C LYS A 163 17.35 -9.07 -2.49
N LYS A 164 17.36 -8.01 -1.68
CA LYS A 164 18.42 -7.73 -0.69
C LYS A 164 18.52 -8.86 0.34
N PHE A 165 17.39 -9.31 0.88
CA PHE A 165 17.35 -10.42 1.83
C PHE A 165 17.78 -11.78 1.22
N SER A 166 17.59 -12.00 -0.09
CA SER A 166 17.92 -13.28 -0.73
C SER A 166 19.39 -13.69 -0.61
N VAL A 167 20.29 -12.70 -0.49
CA VAL A 167 21.73 -12.86 -0.26
C VAL A 167 22.04 -13.45 1.13
N ASN A 168 21.17 -13.23 2.12
CA ASN A 168 21.35 -13.76 3.49
C ASN A 168 20.88 -15.22 3.63
N VAL A 169 20.04 -15.70 2.70
CA VAL A 169 19.38 -17.02 2.79
C VAL A 169 19.63 -17.93 1.58
N GLN A 170 20.83 -17.84 0.99
CA GLN A 170 21.20 -18.54 -0.24
C GLN A 170 21.01 -20.06 -0.15
N MET A 171 21.38 -20.63 1.00
CA MET A 171 21.42 -22.09 1.21
C MET A 171 20.09 -22.66 1.73
N GLN A 172 19.16 -21.81 2.15
CA GLN A 172 17.84 -22.23 2.62
C GLN A 172 16.85 -22.33 1.46
N THR A 173 15.80 -23.13 1.64
CA THR A 173 14.62 -23.19 0.78
C THR A 173 13.45 -23.76 1.60
N CYS A 174 12.27 -23.89 1.01
CA CYS A 174 11.12 -24.48 1.68
C CYS A 174 10.25 -25.33 0.75
N VAL A 175 9.64 -26.37 1.32
CA VAL A 175 8.61 -27.17 0.66
C VAL A 175 7.29 -26.99 1.42
N VAL A 176 6.21 -26.72 0.68
CA VAL A 176 4.85 -26.63 1.20
C VAL A 176 4.07 -27.83 0.69
N PHE A 177 3.45 -28.55 1.61
CA PHE A 177 2.55 -29.67 1.37
C PHE A 177 1.11 -29.17 1.53
N PHE A 178 0.30 -29.33 0.48
CA PHE A 178 -1.04 -28.79 0.42
C PHE A 178 -2.05 -29.64 1.20
N PRO A 179 -3.20 -29.08 1.64
CA PRO A 179 -4.00 -29.66 2.72
C PRO A 179 -4.50 -31.09 2.51
N HIS A 180 -4.80 -31.48 1.27
CA HIS A 180 -5.24 -32.85 0.94
C HIS A 180 -4.13 -33.91 1.06
N THR A 181 -2.86 -33.51 1.19
CA THR A 181 -1.72 -34.42 1.48
C THR A 181 -1.51 -34.66 2.98
N ILE A 182 -2.33 -34.02 3.82
CA ILE A 182 -2.23 -34.06 5.28
C ILE A 182 -3.41 -34.85 5.83
N THR A 183 -3.11 -35.96 6.51
CA THR A 183 -4.09 -36.76 7.23
C THR A 183 -3.84 -36.67 8.73
N TYR A 184 -4.87 -36.94 9.52
CA TYR A 184 -4.79 -36.94 10.97
C TYR A 184 -5.23 -38.31 11.48
N VAL A 185 -4.41 -38.91 12.34
CA VAL A 185 -4.61 -40.26 12.86
C VAL A 185 -4.59 -40.20 14.37
N MET A 186 -5.54 -40.86 15.03
CA MET A 186 -5.56 -40.97 16.49
C MET A 186 -4.49 -41.98 16.92
N VAL A 187 -3.56 -41.54 17.77
CA VAL A 187 -2.45 -42.34 18.31
C VAL A 187 -2.47 -42.26 19.83
N GLU A 188 -2.16 -43.35 20.52
CA GLU A 188 -2.03 -43.34 21.98
C GLU A 188 -0.91 -42.39 22.41
N LYS A 189 -1.20 -41.51 23.38
CA LYS A 189 -0.21 -40.61 23.96
C LYS A 189 0.84 -41.45 24.69
N PRO A 190 2.15 -41.33 24.36
CA PRO A 190 3.18 -42.07 25.08
C PRO A 190 3.17 -41.66 26.56
N SER A 191 3.11 -42.64 27.44
CA SER A 191 3.34 -42.46 28.87
C SER A 191 4.76 -41.90 29.06
N LYS A 192 4.89 -40.83 29.85
CA LYS A 192 6.21 -40.36 30.28
C LYS A 192 6.76 -41.39 31.26
N GLU A 193 7.97 -41.88 31.02
CA GLU A 193 8.56 -42.98 31.82
C GLU A 193 8.87 -42.56 33.28
N ASP A 194 8.84 -41.26 33.60
CA ASP A 194 9.19 -40.70 34.91
C ASP A 194 8.03 -40.56 35.92
N ALA A 195 6.89 -41.24 35.72
CA ALA A 195 5.72 -41.13 36.61
C ALA A 195 5.04 -42.49 36.89
N VAL A 196 5.78 -43.44 37.44
CA VAL A 196 5.24 -44.67 38.03
C VAL A 196 5.36 -44.60 39.55
N GLU A 197 4.54 -43.75 40.17
CA GLU A 197 4.17 -43.88 41.59
C GLU A 197 2.70 -44.34 41.67
N GLU A 198 2.52 -45.57 42.15
CA GLU A 198 1.33 -46.19 42.72
C GLU A 198 -0.06 -45.58 42.36
N LEU A 199 -0.63 -46.05 41.25
CA LEU A 199 -2.07 -45.96 40.97
C LEU A 199 -2.60 -47.38 40.68
N GLU A 200 -3.61 -47.82 41.44
CA GLU A 200 -4.18 -49.19 41.35
C GLU A 200 -5.10 -49.41 40.14
N GLU A 201 -5.35 -48.36 39.34
CA GLU A 201 -6.07 -48.45 38.07
C GLU A 201 -5.16 -47.99 36.93
N LEU A 202 -4.99 -48.84 35.91
CA LEU A 202 -4.29 -48.47 34.68
C LEU A 202 -5.07 -47.33 34.00
N PRO A 203 -4.48 -46.13 33.79
CA PRO A 203 -5.19 -45.04 33.16
C PRO A 203 -5.56 -45.38 31.71
N GLU A 204 -6.80 -45.08 31.31
CA GLU A 204 -7.25 -45.30 29.93
C GLU A 204 -6.32 -44.60 28.93
N PRO A 205 -6.00 -45.23 27.78
CA PRO A 205 -5.07 -44.66 26.81
C PRO A 205 -5.63 -43.36 26.24
N ILE A 206 -5.00 -42.24 26.59
CA ILE A 206 -5.37 -40.91 26.07
C ILE A 206 -4.98 -40.85 24.60
N MET A 207 -5.97 -40.99 23.72
CA MET A 207 -5.78 -40.81 22.28
C MET A 207 -5.51 -39.34 21.96
N ILE A 208 -4.42 -39.08 21.23
CA ILE A 208 -4.06 -37.77 20.69
C ILE A 208 -4.11 -37.81 19.16
N GLU A 209 -4.59 -36.72 18.57
CA GLU A 209 -4.59 -36.57 17.12
C GLU A 209 -3.16 -36.25 16.63
N LYS A 210 -2.61 -37.11 15.78
CA LYS A 210 -1.27 -36.98 15.20
C LYS A 210 -1.38 -36.77 13.70
N ARG A 211 -0.82 -35.64 13.23
CA ARG A 211 -0.64 -35.36 11.81
C ARG A 211 0.28 -36.39 11.15
N VAL A 212 -0.14 -36.90 10.00
CA VAL A 212 0.64 -37.73 9.08
C VAL A 212 0.64 -37.03 7.71
N CYS A 213 1.81 -36.93 7.09
CA CYS A 213 1.93 -36.50 5.70
C CYS A 213 2.84 -37.50 4.99
N GLU A 214 2.24 -38.47 4.31
CA GLU A 214 2.96 -39.55 3.64
C GLU A 214 3.88 -39.00 2.55
N VAL A 215 3.42 -37.96 1.83
CA VAL A 215 4.21 -37.26 0.82
C VAL A 215 5.49 -36.69 1.44
N ALA A 216 5.42 -36.00 2.59
CA ALA A 216 6.61 -35.47 3.27
C ALA A 216 7.59 -36.58 3.71
N ASN A 217 7.08 -37.72 4.18
CA ASN A 217 7.93 -38.87 4.52
C ASN A 217 8.63 -39.46 3.27
N LEU A 218 7.93 -39.54 2.13
CA LEU A 218 8.50 -39.95 0.85
C LEU A 218 9.53 -38.95 0.33
N CYS A 219 9.33 -37.64 0.57
CA CYS A 219 10.28 -36.60 0.19
C CYS A 219 11.57 -36.68 1.01
N ALA A 220 11.49 -36.99 2.31
CA ALA A 220 12.64 -37.08 3.21
C ALA A 220 13.71 -38.09 2.72
N LEU A 221 13.30 -39.17 2.07
CA LEU A 221 14.20 -40.16 1.44
C LEU A 221 14.81 -39.69 0.11
N LYS A 222 14.25 -38.67 -0.54
CA LYS A 222 14.70 -38.16 -1.85
C LYS A 222 15.61 -36.93 -1.75
N TYR A 223 15.69 -36.26 -0.58
CA TYR A 223 16.50 -35.06 -0.37
C TYR A 223 17.53 -35.17 0.75
N GLU A 224 18.19 -36.33 0.93
CA GLU A 224 19.21 -36.56 1.99
C GLU A 224 20.33 -35.50 2.05
N GLU A 225 20.60 -34.79 0.94
CA GLU A 225 21.51 -33.62 0.89
C GLU A 225 21.01 -32.39 1.67
N PHE A 226 19.74 -32.33 2.07
CA PHE A 226 19.14 -31.18 2.76
C PHE A 226 18.83 -31.49 4.23
N ILE A 227 19.26 -30.58 5.11
CA ILE A 227 18.96 -30.63 6.54
C ILE A 227 17.62 -29.94 6.80
N VAL A 228 16.71 -30.59 7.51
CA VAL A 228 15.45 -29.98 7.97
C VAL A 228 15.75 -29.00 9.11
N VAL A 229 15.43 -27.72 8.92
CA VAL A 229 15.67 -26.65 9.90
C VAL A 229 14.46 -26.42 10.79
N GLU A 230 13.28 -26.28 10.19
CA GLU A 230 12.01 -26.05 10.89
C GLU A 230 10.87 -26.69 10.10
N ALA A 231 9.88 -27.27 10.77
CA ALA A 231 8.68 -27.80 10.12
C ALA A 231 7.43 -27.49 10.95
N LYS A 232 6.40 -26.91 10.32
CA LYS A 232 5.18 -26.48 11.02
C LYS A 232 3.97 -26.35 10.10
N GLU A 233 2.79 -26.33 10.70
CA GLU A 233 1.54 -26.03 10.02
C GLU A 233 1.23 -24.53 10.07
N ILE A 234 0.67 -24.00 8.99
CA ILE A 234 0.33 -22.58 8.85
C ILE A 234 -1.05 -22.47 8.22
N GLN A 235 -1.91 -21.62 8.78
CA GLN A 235 -3.14 -21.22 8.12
C GLN A 235 -2.84 -20.03 7.21
N LEU A 236 -3.13 -20.15 5.92
CA LEU A 236 -2.95 -19.06 4.97
C LEU A 236 -4.20 -18.17 4.94
N THR A 237 -3.99 -16.87 4.86
CA THR A 237 -4.97 -15.84 4.50
C THR A 237 -4.79 -15.42 3.04
N GLU A 238 -5.80 -14.74 2.46
CA GLU A 238 -5.76 -14.19 1.10
C GLU A 238 -4.49 -13.35 0.88
N ASP A 239 -4.24 -12.37 1.76
CA ASP A 239 -3.03 -11.53 1.72
C ASP A 239 -1.73 -12.35 1.77
N THR A 240 -1.62 -13.36 2.65
CA THR A 240 -0.39 -14.18 2.76
C THR A 240 -0.20 -15.15 1.58
N LEU A 241 -1.28 -15.56 0.91
CA LEU A 241 -1.22 -16.44 -0.25
C LEU A 241 -0.77 -15.64 -1.48
N GLU A 242 -1.35 -14.46 -1.71
CA GLU A 242 -0.89 -13.51 -2.74
C GLU A 242 0.58 -13.09 -2.50
N GLU A 243 0.96 -12.88 -1.24
CA GLU A 243 2.32 -12.57 -0.83
C GLU A 243 3.31 -13.70 -1.15
N MET A 244 2.97 -14.94 -0.81
CA MET A 244 3.81 -16.12 -1.06
C MET A 244 4.07 -16.32 -2.56
N PHE A 245 3.04 -16.13 -3.39
CA PHE A 245 3.13 -16.24 -4.85
C PHE A 245 3.38 -14.91 -5.57
N SER A 246 3.84 -13.87 -4.87
CA SER A 246 4.02 -12.52 -5.42
C SER A 246 4.90 -12.45 -6.69
N ASN A 247 5.92 -13.30 -6.77
CA ASN A 247 6.85 -13.43 -7.91
C ASN A 247 6.47 -14.57 -8.89
N GLU A 248 5.44 -15.36 -8.57
CA GLU A 248 4.98 -16.54 -9.33
C GLU A 248 3.44 -16.51 -9.48
N LYS A 249 2.87 -15.32 -9.79
CA LYS A 249 1.41 -15.10 -9.84
C LYS A 249 0.69 -16.05 -10.80
N GLU A 250 1.30 -16.37 -11.93
CA GLU A 250 0.79 -17.37 -12.90
C GLU A 250 0.55 -18.75 -12.26
N VAL A 251 1.30 -19.10 -11.21
CA VAL A 251 1.12 -20.36 -10.46
C VAL A 251 -0.15 -20.31 -9.61
N LEU A 252 -0.38 -19.20 -8.91
CA LEU A 252 -1.60 -19.00 -8.11
C LEU A 252 -2.85 -18.84 -8.99
N GLU A 253 -2.73 -18.11 -10.11
CA GLU A 253 -3.82 -17.91 -11.08
C GLU A 253 -4.24 -19.20 -11.80
N SER A 254 -3.38 -20.23 -11.83
CA SER A 254 -3.75 -21.54 -12.38
C SER A 254 -4.61 -22.39 -11.44
N PHE A 255 -4.70 -22.03 -10.16
CA PHE A 255 -5.43 -22.81 -9.17
C PHE A 255 -6.94 -22.61 -9.32
N SER A 256 -7.74 -23.69 -9.23
CA SER A 256 -9.19 -23.55 -9.24
C SER A 256 -9.64 -22.79 -7.99
N ALA A 257 -10.70 -21.97 -8.10
CA ALA A 257 -11.20 -21.18 -6.97
C ALA A 257 -11.50 -22.04 -5.73
N ARG A 258 -11.95 -23.28 -5.94
CA ARG A 258 -12.19 -24.27 -4.88
C ARG A 258 -10.92 -24.75 -4.18
N PHE A 259 -9.81 -24.86 -4.91
CA PHE A 259 -8.52 -25.18 -4.32
C PHE A 259 -7.97 -24.00 -3.53
N VAL A 260 -8.12 -22.77 -4.04
CA VAL A 260 -7.82 -21.55 -3.27
C VAL A 260 -8.65 -21.49 -1.99
N ASP A 261 -9.96 -21.74 -2.06
CA ASP A 261 -10.83 -21.86 -0.87
C ASP A 261 -10.32 -22.94 0.10
N GLU A 262 -9.82 -24.08 -0.38
CA GLU A 262 -9.23 -25.11 0.49
C GLU A 262 -7.95 -24.64 1.19
N LEU A 263 -7.06 -23.94 0.48
CA LEU A 263 -5.83 -23.34 1.04
C LEU A 263 -6.12 -22.27 2.11
N LEU A 264 -7.24 -21.54 1.96
CA LEU A 264 -7.67 -20.51 2.91
C LEU A 264 -8.42 -21.06 4.13
N ASN A 265 -9.06 -22.23 4.01
CA ASN A 265 -9.85 -22.83 5.10
C ASN A 265 -9.12 -23.95 5.87
N LYS A 266 -8.05 -24.53 5.31
CA LYS A 266 -7.25 -25.57 5.96
C LYS A 266 -5.79 -25.16 6.08
N LYS A 267 -5.06 -25.73 7.04
CA LYS A 267 -3.63 -25.46 7.18
C LYS A 267 -2.82 -26.17 6.09
N VAL A 268 -1.78 -25.51 5.60
CA VAL A 268 -0.70 -26.14 4.85
C VAL A 268 0.38 -26.64 5.81
N TYR A 269 1.12 -27.67 5.43
CA TYR A 269 2.29 -28.13 6.17
C TYR A 269 3.56 -27.65 5.46
N SER A 270 4.41 -26.90 6.15
CA SER A 270 5.60 -26.27 5.60
C SER A 270 6.86 -26.83 6.25
N VAL A 271 7.90 -27.06 5.44
CA VAL A 271 9.21 -27.55 5.87
C VAL A 271 10.28 -26.63 5.29
N MET A 272 11.06 -26.00 6.17
CA MET A 272 12.26 -25.24 5.82
C MET A 272 13.46 -26.18 5.78
N LEU A 273 14.22 -26.11 4.70
CA LEU A 273 15.36 -26.95 4.40
C LEU A 273 16.61 -26.08 4.23
N SER A 274 17.76 -26.59 4.63
CA SER A 274 19.07 -25.97 4.35
C SER A 274 19.97 -26.96 3.64
N LEU A 275 20.51 -26.56 2.50
CA LEU A 275 21.62 -27.25 1.86
C LEU A 275 22.89 -26.95 2.69
N PRO A 276 23.69 -27.95 3.10
CA PRO A 276 24.94 -27.69 3.80
C PRO A 276 25.95 -27.07 2.83
N THR A 277 26.70 -26.07 3.31
CA THR A 277 27.85 -25.55 2.59
C THR A 277 28.98 -26.56 2.64
N ILE A 278 29.39 -27.08 1.47
CA ILE A 278 30.64 -27.83 1.37
C ILE A 278 31.76 -26.80 1.50
N LYS A 279 32.29 -26.65 2.71
CA LYS A 279 33.65 -26.14 2.86
C LYS A 279 34.58 -27.19 2.29
N ASN A 280 35.39 -26.82 1.32
CA ASN A 280 36.47 -27.68 0.84
C ASN A 280 37.58 -27.68 1.91
N ASP A 281 37.41 -28.48 2.96
CA ASP A 281 38.43 -28.77 3.98
C ASP A 281 39.58 -29.67 3.42
N ALA A 282 39.92 -29.43 2.15
CA ALA A 282 40.95 -30.12 1.36
C ALA A 282 41.85 -29.11 0.61
N ALA A 283 41.95 -27.89 1.17
CA ALA A 283 42.82 -26.81 0.71
C ALA A 283 43.61 -26.17 1.87
N GLU A 284 43.88 -26.93 2.93
CA GLU A 284 45.10 -26.69 3.73
C GLU A 284 46.29 -27.26 2.93
N GLU A 285 47.38 -26.49 2.81
CA GLU A 285 48.49 -26.68 1.84
C GLU A 285 48.05 -26.44 0.36
N VAL A 286 47.87 -25.20 -0.12
CA VAL A 286 48.93 -24.18 -0.29
C VAL A 286 48.33 -22.78 -0.10
N ALA A 287 48.97 -21.96 0.75
CA ALA A 287 48.65 -20.54 0.84
C ALA A 287 49.28 -19.78 -0.35
N THR A 288 48.46 -19.48 -1.36
CA THR A 288 48.69 -18.34 -2.27
C THR A 288 47.78 -17.21 -1.83
N GLU A 289 48.36 -16.03 -1.57
CA GLU A 289 47.71 -14.83 -1.04
C GLU A 289 46.84 -14.12 -2.10
N ASP A 290 45.79 -14.80 -2.60
CA ASP A 290 44.72 -14.19 -3.39
C ASP A 290 43.53 -13.90 -2.45
N GLU A 291 43.61 -12.80 -1.71
CA GLU A 291 42.50 -12.30 -0.89
C GLU A 291 41.40 -11.70 -1.78
N ASN A 292 40.53 -12.56 -2.32
CA ASN A 292 39.17 -12.18 -2.63
C ASN A 292 38.21 -13.16 -1.94
N PRO A 293 37.34 -12.71 -1.02
CA PRO A 293 36.25 -13.56 -0.53
C PRO A 293 35.37 -13.96 -1.72
N PRO A 294 34.88 -15.22 -1.78
CA PRO A 294 34.02 -15.66 -2.88
C PRO A 294 32.81 -14.75 -3.00
N ASP A 295 32.45 -14.38 -4.24
CA ASP A 295 31.39 -13.41 -4.49
C ASP A 295 30.09 -13.93 -3.86
N PRO A 296 29.39 -13.14 -3.00
CA PRO A 296 28.13 -13.55 -2.39
C PRO A 296 27.02 -13.89 -3.40
N VAL A 297 27.22 -13.71 -4.70
CA VAL A 297 26.31 -14.17 -5.77
C VAL A 297 26.53 -15.65 -6.17
N GLU A 298 27.67 -16.28 -5.88
CA GLU A 298 28.03 -17.60 -6.46
C GLU A 298 27.02 -18.75 -6.18
N ASN A 299 26.40 -18.77 -4.99
CA ASN A 299 25.47 -19.84 -4.61
C ASN A 299 23.98 -19.46 -4.81
N MET A 300 23.70 -18.30 -5.39
CA MET A 300 22.33 -17.82 -5.61
C MET A 300 21.55 -18.73 -6.58
N GLY A 301 20.40 -19.23 -6.12
CA GLY A 301 19.55 -20.13 -6.91
C GLY A 301 19.92 -21.62 -6.82
N LEU A 302 21.00 -21.99 -6.12
CA LEU A 302 21.48 -23.37 -6.05
C LEU A 302 20.50 -24.28 -5.28
N ALA A 303 20.04 -23.84 -4.11
CA ALA A 303 19.12 -24.59 -3.26
C ALA A 303 17.74 -24.79 -3.94
N GLU A 304 17.24 -23.73 -4.56
CA GLU A 304 15.98 -23.70 -5.32
C GLU A 304 16.07 -24.62 -6.53
N LYS A 305 17.14 -24.52 -7.33
CA LYS A 305 17.35 -25.37 -8.51
C LYS A 305 17.41 -26.85 -8.12
N LYS A 306 18.20 -27.21 -7.08
CA LYS A 306 18.26 -28.59 -6.57
C LYS A 306 16.88 -29.08 -6.11
N MET A 307 16.20 -28.29 -5.27
CA MET A 307 14.90 -28.68 -4.70
C MET A 307 13.82 -28.78 -5.78
N SER A 308 13.75 -27.83 -6.71
CA SER A 308 12.83 -27.87 -7.85
C SER A 308 13.10 -29.07 -8.76
N THR A 309 14.36 -29.49 -8.94
CA THR A 309 14.67 -30.71 -9.70
C THR A 309 14.22 -31.98 -8.96
N ILE A 310 14.39 -32.07 -7.65
CA ILE A 310 13.90 -33.22 -6.85
C ILE A 310 12.36 -33.32 -6.92
N ILE A 311 11.69 -32.17 -6.89
CA ILE A 311 10.23 -32.08 -6.79
C ILE A 311 9.53 -32.15 -8.17
N TYR A 312 9.97 -31.38 -9.17
CA TYR A 312 9.35 -31.24 -10.49
C TYR A 312 10.13 -31.92 -11.63
N GLY A 313 11.33 -32.43 -11.38
CA GLY A 313 12.25 -32.89 -12.43
C GLY A 313 12.77 -31.72 -13.27
N ASN A 314 12.73 -31.86 -14.60
CA ASN A 314 13.03 -30.77 -15.53
C ASN A 314 11.79 -29.91 -15.85
N GLY A 315 10.77 -29.97 -14.99
CA GLY A 315 9.50 -29.27 -15.13
C GLY A 315 9.39 -28.06 -14.20
N ASN A 316 8.17 -27.62 -13.93
CA ASN A 316 7.86 -26.50 -13.04
C ASN A 316 6.59 -26.80 -12.21
N PRO A 317 6.14 -25.91 -11.29
CA PRO A 317 4.96 -26.15 -10.44
C PRO A 317 3.66 -26.46 -11.21
N LEU A 318 3.51 -25.91 -12.43
CA LEU A 318 2.33 -26.08 -13.29
C LEU A 318 2.41 -27.34 -14.15
N TYR A 319 3.62 -27.62 -14.65
CA TYR A 319 3.91 -28.69 -15.60
C TYR A 319 5.08 -29.53 -15.08
N PRO A 320 4.87 -30.33 -14.01
CA PRO A 320 5.88 -31.21 -13.48
C PRO A 320 6.20 -32.35 -14.46
N THR A 321 7.45 -32.82 -14.45
CA THR A 321 7.89 -33.94 -15.31
C THR A 321 7.10 -35.21 -14.95
N PRO A 322 6.64 -36.03 -15.92
CA PRO A 322 6.03 -37.33 -15.61
C PRO A 322 6.97 -38.19 -14.74
N LYS A 323 6.44 -38.80 -13.68
CA LYS A 323 7.21 -39.52 -12.63
C LYS A 323 8.10 -38.64 -11.73
N SER A 324 7.95 -37.32 -11.77
CA SER A 324 8.46 -36.46 -10.69
C SER A 324 7.59 -36.58 -9.45
N LEU A 325 8.15 -36.22 -8.29
CA LEU A 325 7.48 -36.32 -6.99
C LEU A 325 6.17 -35.52 -6.95
N ALA A 326 6.14 -34.32 -7.55
CA ALA A 326 4.91 -33.55 -7.72
C ALA A 326 3.88 -34.29 -8.60
N ALA A 327 4.30 -34.80 -9.76
CA ALA A 327 3.40 -35.46 -10.71
C ALA A 327 2.83 -36.80 -10.20
N GLU A 328 3.61 -37.55 -9.40
CA GLU A 328 3.19 -38.82 -8.79
C GLU A 328 2.14 -38.64 -7.69
N ASN A 329 2.18 -37.51 -6.98
CA ASN A 329 1.28 -37.22 -5.85
C ASN A 329 0.14 -36.25 -6.20
N MET A 330 0.14 -35.68 -7.41
CA MET A 330 -0.92 -34.79 -7.90
C MET A 330 -2.24 -35.56 -8.06
N ILE A 331 -3.29 -35.12 -7.36
CA ILE A 331 -4.61 -35.77 -7.43
C ILE A 331 -5.50 -35.10 -8.49
N VAL A 332 -6.50 -35.83 -8.96
CA VAL A 332 -7.58 -35.30 -9.79
C VAL A 332 -8.87 -35.39 -8.98
N ASN A 333 -9.55 -34.27 -8.79
CA ASN A 333 -10.81 -34.25 -8.02
C ASN A 333 -12.00 -34.77 -8.86
N ASP A 334 -13.16 -34.93 -8.22
CA ASP A 334 -14.39 -35.44 -8.84
C ASP A 334 -14.89 -34.60 -10.05
N PHE A 335 -14.34 -33.40 -10.24
CA PHE A 335 -14.66 -32.47 -11.32
C PHE A 335 -13.63 -32.52 -12.47
N GLY A 336 -12.62 -33.38 -12.38
CA GLY A 336 -11.55 -33.50 -13.37
C GLY A 336 -10.44 -32.44 -13.24
N GLU A 337 -10.48 -31.60 -12.19
CA GLU A 337 -9.45 -30.60 -11.93
C GLU A 337 -8.21 -31.28 -11.32
N LYS A 338 -7.03 -30.93 -11.82
CA LYS A 338 -5.75 -31.36 -11.25
C LYS A 338 -5.40 -30.49 -10.04
N LEU A 339 -5.24 -31.10 -8.88
CA LEU A 339 -4.82 -30.42 -7.66
C LEU A 339 -3.33 -30.74 -7.41
N PRO A 340 -2.43 -29.73 -7.42
CA PRO A 340 -1.03 -29.97 -7.08
C PRO A 340 -0.92 -30.39 -5.62
N SER A 341 0.00 -31.31 -5.32
CA SER A 341 0.20 -31.85 -3.97
C SER A 341 1.15 -31.02 -3.11
N LEU A 342 2.08 -30.33 -3.74
CA LEU A 342 3.18 -29.64 -3.08
C LEU A 342 3.73 -28.48 -3.92
N TYR A 343 4.38 -27.54 -3.26
CA TYR A 343 5.03 -26.38 -3.83
C TYR A 343 6.45 -26.19 -3.28
N THR A 344 7.40 -25.88 -4.16
CA THR A 344 8.71 -25.31 -3.81
C THR A 344 8.98 -24.12 -4.73
N PRO A 345 9.56 -23.02 -4.22
CA PRO A 345 9.98 -21.90 -5.06
C PRO A 345 11.04 -22.34 -6.07
N THR A 346 11.02 -21.73 -7.26
CA THR A 346 11.94 -22.06 -8.37
C THR A 346 13.12 -21.08 -8.51
N ASN A 347 13.05 -19.93 -7.84
CA ASN A 347 14.02 -18.84 -7.95
C ASN A 347 14.20 -18.11 -6.59
N PRO A 348 15.30 -17.36 -6.40
CA PRO A 348 15.61 -16.73 -5.12
C PRO A 348 14.58 -15.74 -4.58
N LEU A 349 13.86 -15.01 -5.45
CA LEU A 349 12.84 -14.04 -5.04
C LEU A 349 11.56 -14.76 -4.57
N SER A 350 11.14 -15.80 -5.27
CA SER A 350 10.00 -16.63 -4.86
C SER A 350 10.31 -17.38 -3.56
N LYS A 351 11.57 -17.81 -3.38
CA LYS A 351 12.05 -18.34 -2.10
C LYS A 351 11.89 -17.31 -1.00
N THR A 352 12.41 -16.09 -1.16
CA THR A 352 12.31 -15.10 -0.08
C THR A 352 10.86 -14.73 0.20
N SER A 353 9.99 -14.56 -0.82
CA SER A 353 8.54 -14.41 -0.62
C SER A 353 7.94 -15.52 0.24
N ALA A 354 8.18 -16.78 -0.14
CA ALA A 354 7.66 -17.94 0.60
C ALA A 354 8.25 -18.04 2.02
N LEU A 355 9.55 -17.83 2.20
CA LEU A 355 10.19 -17.83 3.52
C LEU A 355 9.69 -16.70 4.42
N THR A 356 9.41 -15.50 3.91
CA THR A 356 8.90 -14.39 4.74
C THR A 356 7.48 -14.65 5.25
N VAL A 357 6.64 -15.32 4.45
CA VAL A 357 5.30 -15.78 4.89
C VAL A 357 5.42 -16.94 5.87
N LEU A 358 6.10 -18.01 5.45
CA LEU A 358 6.07 -19.28 6.15
C LEU A 358 6.98 -19.27 7.39
N PHE A 359 8.14 -18.62 7.31
CA PHE A 359 9.20 -18.66 8.33
C PHE A 359 9.66 -17.26 8.76
N ASN A 360 8.72 -16.32 8.93
CA ASN A 360 8.99 -14.92 9.30
C ASN A 360 9.98 -14.76 10.48
N LYS A 361 9.84 -15.54 11.56
CA LYS A 361 10.77 -15.49 12.72
C LYS A 361 12.22 -15.81 12.33
N PHE A 362 12.43 -16.81 11.47
CA PHE A 362 13.76 -17.11 10.93
C PHE A 362 14.25 -15.96 10.05
N CYS A 363 13.40 -15.39 9.21
CA CYS A 363 13.78 -14.30 8.32
C CYS A 363 14.24 -13.05 9.09
N ILE A 364 13.48 -12.61 10.10
CA ILE A 364 13.83 -11.49 10.97
C ILE A 364 15.18 -11.73 11.66
N ASN A 365 15.41 -12.93 12.18
CA ASN A 365 16.67 -13.31 12.83
C ASN A 365 17.87 -13.34 11.85
N ASN A 366 17.63 -13.42 10.53
CA ASN A 366 18.64 -13.36 9.47
C ASN A 366 18.64 -12.00 8.73
N GLY A 367 18.12 -10.95 9.36
CA GLY A 367 18.20 -9.58 8.85
C GLY A 367 17.12 -9.17 7.85
N TYR A 368 16.03 -9.93 7.70
CA TYR A 368 14.87 -9.45 6.96
C TYR A 368 14.17 -8.32 7.72
N VAL A 369 14.07 -7.16 7.07
CA VAL A 369 13.23 -6.05 7.53
C VAL A 369 12.01 -5.96 6.61
N ALA A 370 10.84 -6.26 7.17
CA ALA A 370 9.58 -6.16 6.44
C ALA A 370 9.36 -4.69 5.98
N PRO A 371 9.17 -4.45 4.67
CA PRO A 371 8.99 -3.09 4.16
C PRO A 371 7.72 -2.49 4.75
N GLN A 372 7.81 -1.24 5.19
CA GLN A 372 6.67 -0.47 5.66
C GLN A 372 6.02 0.27 4.49
N PRO A 373 4.69 0.52 4.51
CA PRO A 373 4.03 1.41 3.57
C PRO A 373 4.73 2.78 3.53
N PRO A 374 4.94 3.38 2.33
CA PRO A 374 5.49 4.72 2.25
C PRO A 374 4.60 5.70 3.02
N SER A 375 5.22 6.52 3.86
CA SER A 375 4.51 7.57 4.58
C SER A 375 4.01 8.63 3.61
N PRO A 376 2.86 9.28 3.87
CA PRO A 376 2.41 10.40 3.04
C PRO A 376 3.49 11.49 3.01
N GLN A 377 3.90 11.91 1.81
CA GLN A 377 5.05 12.80 1.63
C GLN A 377 4.86 13.72 0.42
N TYR A 378 5.57 14.84 0.43
CA TYR A 378 5.58 15.83 -0.64
C TYR A 378 6.94 15.86 -1.32
N LEU A 379 6.96 15.91 -2.66
CA LEU A 379 8.17 16.24 -3.41
C LEU A 379 8.28 17.77 -3.51
N ILE A 380 9.42 18.33 -3.10
CA ILE A 380 9.71 19.76 -3.22
C ILE A 380 11.01 19.93 -4.02
N ILE A 381 10.99 20.82 -5.01
CA ILE A 381 12.16 21.10 -5.86
C ILE A 381 12.52 22.58 -5.79
N PHE A 382 13.80 22.86 -5.59
CA PHE A 382 14.40 24.20 -5.60
C PHE A 382 15.48 24.33 -6.67
N GLU A 383 15.75 25.56 -7.09
CA GLU A 383 16.99 25.92 -7.78
C GLU A 383 18.20 25.65 -6.87
N VAL A 384 19.29 25.09 -7.41
CA VAL A 384 20.49 24.73 -6.62
C VAL A 384 21.09 25.91 -5.86
N ASN A 385 20.92 27.14 -6.37
CA ASN A 385 21.39 28.37 -5.72
C ASN A 385 20.66 28.72 -4.40
N LYS A 386 19.53 28.06 -4.10
CA LYS A 386 18.82 28.20 -2.82
C LYS A 386 19.30 27.24 -1.74
N SER A 387 20.21 26.31 -2.05
CA SER A 387 20.77 25.34 -1.10
C SER A 387 21.20 25.96 0.24
N ASN A 388 21.94 27.07 0.21
CA ASN A 388 22.39 27.79 1.42
C ASN A 388 21.27 28.25 2.37
N VAL A 389 20.02 28.36 1.88
CA VAL A 389 18.83 28.72 2.67
C VAL A 389 18.00 27.48 3.04
N VAL A 390 18.00 26.46 2.17
CA VAL A 390 17.22 25.24 2.36
C VAL A 390 17.91 24.24 3.29
N LEU A 391 19.24 24.08 3.22
CA LEU A 391 20.00 23.12 4.03
C LEU A 391 19.82 23.34 5.55
N PRO A 392 19.87 24.56 6.12
CA PRO A 392 19.57 24.76 7.54
C PRO A 392 18.14 24.39 7.93
N ILE A 393 17.19 24.42 6.99
CA ILE A 393 15.79 24.00 7.23
C ILE A 393 15.67 22.46 7.18
N ILE A 394 16.50 21.78 6.39
CA ILE A 394 16.65 20.32 6.41
C ILE A 394 17.21 19.87 7.77
N GLU A 395 18.30 20.51 8.24
CA GLU A 395 18.91 20.23 9.55
C GLU A 395 17.92 20.44 10.72
N ASP A 396 17.16 21.54 10.68
CA ASP A 396 16.10 21.84 11.66
C ASP A 396 14.93 20.82 11.68
N LEU A 397 14.77 20.02 10.62
CA LEU A 397 13.60 19.17 10.37
C LEU A 397 14.00 17.73 9.97
N GLU A 398 15.16 17.23 10.41
CA GLU A 398 15.73 15.94 9.98
C GLU A 398 14.71 14.78 10.07
N ASP A 399 13.96 14.67 11.19
CA ASP A 399 12.90 13.68 11.42
C ASP A 399 11.78 13.68 10.34
N ASN A 400 11.63 14.79 9.61
CA ASN A 400 10.61 15.00 8.57
C ASN A 400 11.18 14.89 7.14
N ILE A 401 12.49 14.72 6.95
CA ILE A 401 13.10 14.61 5.63
C ILE A 401 13.37 13.15 5.33
N TYR A 402 12.67 12.60 4.35
CA TYR A 402 12.83 11.19 3.96
C TYR A 402 14.11 11.00 3.12
N HIS A 403 14.30 11.86 2.11
CA HIS A 403 15.53 11.94 1.32
C HIS A 403 15.71 13.38 0.78
N TYR A 404 16.94 13.77 0.48
CA TYR A 404 17.23 14.90 -0.40
C TYR A 404 18.42 14.59 -1.31
N GLY A 405 18.59 15.35 -2.38
CA GLY A 405 19.72 15.20 -3.29
C GLY A 405 19.80 16.30 -4.34
N PHE A 406 20.97 16.40 -4.97
CA PHE A 406 21.24 17.37 -6.03
C PHE A 406 21.17 16.68 -7.40
N PHE A 407 20.36 17.21 -8.31
CA PHE A 407 20.11 16.62 -9.62
C PHE A 407 20.47 17.61 -10.74
N ARG A 408 20.83 17.10 -11.93
CA ARG A 408 21.16 17.96 -13.09
C ARG A 408 19.98 18.80 -13.61
N SER A 409 18.76 18.38 -13.35
CA SER A 409 17.52 19.02 -13.79
C SER A 409 16.34 18.61 -12.91
N ALA A 410 15.17 19.20 -13.14
CA ALA A 410 13.89 18.75 -12.59
C ALA A 410 13.15 17.77 -13.53
N ASP A 411 13.87 17.08 -14.42
CA ASP A 411 13.25 16.11 -15.36
C ASP A 411 12.93 14.80 -14.62
N PRO A 412 11.63 14.44 -14.44
CA PRO A 412 11.24 13.26 -13.70
C PRO A 412 11.37 11.96 -14.52
N GLU A 413 11.56 12.03 -15.85
CA GLU A 413 11.70 10.85 -16.72
C GLU A 413 13.15 10.38 -16.84
N ASN A 414 14.13 11.29 -16.63
CA ASN A 414 15.56 10.97 -16.61
C ASN A 414 16.30 11.75 -15.49
N PRO A 415 15.98 11.48 -14.21
CA PRO A 415 16.61 12.17 -13.09
C PRO A 415 18.06 11.72 -12.92
N ARG A 416 19.00 12.67 -13.02
CA ARG A 416 20.44 12.42 -12.89
C ARG A 416 21.00 12.99 -11.59
N LEU A 417 21.33 12.11 -10.66
CA LEU A 417 21.92 12.44 -9.35
C LEU A 417 23.38 12.93 -9.52
N LEU A 418 23.64 14.18 -9.13
CA LEU A 418 24.99 14.75 -9.06
C LEU A 418 25.71 14.28 -7.80
N CYS A 419 25.08 14.46 -6.64
CA CYS A 419 25.55 14.03 -5.33
C CYS A 419 24.41 14.11 -4.29
N LYS A 420 24.65 13.49 -3.12
CA LYS A 420 23.81 13.63 -1.92
C LYS A 420 24.35 14.78 -1.06
N ASP A 421 25.65 14.78 -0.82
CA ASP A 421 26.34 15.75 0.05
C ASP A 421 26.60 17.09 -0.66
N HIS A 422 26.30 18.20 0.02
CA HIS A 422 26.51 19.54 -0.52
C HIS A 422 28.01 19.87 -0.74
N GLU A 423 28.90 19.36 0.10
CA GLU A 423 30.35 19.62 0.03
C GLU A 423 30.95 19.21 -1.32
N LEU A 424 30.46 18.13 -1.92
CA LEU A 424 30.91 17.62 -3.22
C LEU A 424 30.59 18.61 -4.36
N LEU A 425 29.54 19.42 -4.25
CA LEU A 425 29.24 20.48 -5.22
C LEU A 425 30.32 21.57 -5.22
N THR A 426 30.80 21.94 -4.03
CA THR A 426 31.86 22.95 -3.85
C THR A 426 33.17 22.45 -4.47
N THR A 427 33.52 21.18 -4.22
CA THR A 427 34.72 20.54 -4.78
C THR A 427 34.65 20.38 -6.31
N TYR A 428 33.49 20.02 -6.86
CA TYR A 428 33.33 19.84 -8.31
C TYR A 428 33.34 21.17 -9.09
N GLY A 429 32.76 22.21 -8.49
CA GLY A 429 32.70 23.58 -9.01
C GLY A 429 31.38 23.89 -9.74
N MET A 430 30.76 25.03 -9.39
CA MET A 430 29.48 25.50 -9.95
C MET A 430 29.45 25.56 -11.48
N ASP A 431 30.58 25.90 -12.12
CA ASP A 431 30.70 26.00 -13.57
C ASP A 431 30.51 24.66 -14.29
N LYS A 432 30.85 23.53 -13.65
CA LYS A 432 30.68 22.17 -14.19
C LYS A 432 29.30 21.57 -13.89
N ILE A 433 28.67 22.04 -12.80
CA ILE A 433 27.33 21.59 -12.37
C ILE A 433 26.26 22.01 -13.39
N GLY A 434 26.41 23.22 -13.94
CA GLY A 434 25.44 23.82 -14.85
C GLY A 434 24.31 24.55 -14.11
N LYS A 435 23.73 25.55 -14.76
CA LYS A 435 22.70 26.42 -14.14
C LYS A 435 21.36 25.72 -13.93
N ASP A 436 21.13 24.63 -14.64
CA ASP A 436 19.86 23.90 -14.60
C ASP A 436 19.76 22.91 -13.43
N ALA A 437 20.84 22.73 -12.65
CA ALA A 437 20.84 21.85 -11.49
C ALA A 437 19.84 22.28 -10.41
N LYS A 438 19.31 21.28 -9.70
CA LYS A 438 18.22 21.41 -8.73
C LYS A 438 18.53 20.70 -7.43
N LEU A 439 18.01 21.23 -6.34
CA LEU A 439 17.92 20.54 -5.05
C LEU A 439 16.50 19.96 -4.94
N VAL A 440 16.41 18.64 -4.80
CA VAL A 440 15.15 17.90 -4.68
C VAL A 440 15.06 17.34 -3.26
N LEU A 441 13.87 17.40 -2.65
CA LEU A 441 13.60 16.90 -1.30
C LEU A 441 12.30 16.09 -1.29
N SER A 442 12.31 14.97 -0.57
CA SER A 442 11.11 14.24 -0.16
C SER A 442 10.82 14.55 1.31
N VAL A 443 9.71 15.23 1.58
CA VAL A 443 9.34 15.73 2.92
C VAL A 443 8.12 14.98 3.42
N VAL A 444 8.24 14.28 4.55
CA VAL A 444 7.14 13.56 5.19
C VAL A 444 6.11 14.55 5.72
N LYS A 445 4.83 14.27 5.44
CA LYS A 445 3.70 15.07 5.91
C LYS A 445 3.59 15.02 7.45
N ASP A 446 3.56 16.18 8.09
CA ASP A 446 3.26 16.32 9.51
C ASP A 446 1.80 16.68 9.77
N ASP A 447 1.23 16.24 10.90
CA ASP A 447 -0.17 16.52 11.31
C ASP A 447 -0.52 18.03 11.42
N LYS A 448 0.48 18.91 11.32
CA LYS A 448 0.35 20.37 11.46
C LYS A 448 0.78 21.12 10.19
N ASP A 449 1.16 20.42 9.13
CA ASP A 449 1.72 20.91 7.85
C ASP A 449 2.80 22.02 8.00
N LYS A 450 3.49 22.07 9.16
CA LYS A 450 4.45 23.16 9.46
C LYS A 450 5.75 23.00 8.71
N SER A 451 6.19 21.76 8.53
CA SER A 451 7.44 21.44 7.85
C SER A 451 7.36 21.89 6.39
N MET A 452 6.25 21.58 5.71
CA MET A 452 5.98 21.99 4.33
C MET A 452 5.95 23.52 4.15
N LEU A 453 5.27 24.24 5.06
CA LEU A 453 5.18 25.71 4.98
C LEU A 453 6.56 26.41 5.03
N ARG A 454 7.48 25.94 5.88
CA ARG A 454 8.85 26.50 5.95
C ARG A 454 9.61 26.39 4.62
N PHE A 455 9.38 25.31 3.86
CA PHE A 455 9.96 25.14 2.52
C PHE A 455 9.25 26.02 1.48
N VAL A 456 7.93 26.14 1.52
CA VAL A 456 7.16 27.00 0.60
C VAL A 456 7.56 28.47 0.72
N ASP A 457 7.83 28.98 1.93
CA ASP A 457 8.28 30.36 2.16
C ASP A 457 9.61 30.70 1.46
N VAL A 458 10.46 29.70 1.18
CA VAL A 458 11.73 29.87 0.43
C VAL A 458 11.48 29.98 -1.09
N GLY A 459 10.28 29.65 -1.56
CA GLY A 459 9.86 29.72 -2.96
C GLY A 459 10.43 28.58 -3.82
N PRO A 460 9.95 27.34 -3.66
CA PRO A 460 10.30 26.22 -4.54
C PRO A 460 9.79 26.46 -5.97
N ILE A 461 10.40 25.77 -6.93
CA ILE A 461 9.92 25.75 -8.33
C ILE A 461 8.82 24.71 -8.56
N TYR A 462 8.74 23.70 -7.69
CA TYR A 462 7.74 22.66 -7.71
C TYR A 462 7.44 22.17 -6.29
N VAL A 463 6.16 21.87 -6.03
CA VAL A 463 5.65 21.16 -4.86
C VAL A 463 4.60 20.18 -5.38
N SER A 464 4.61 18.93 -4.94
CA SER A 464 3.59 17.96 -5.35
C SER A 464 2.18 18.42 -4.92
N PRO A 465 1.13 18.22 -5.74
CA PRO A 465 -0.22 18.71 -5.45
C PRO A 465 -0.81 18.21 -4.13
N ASP A 466 -0.44 17.01 -3.72
CA ASP A 466 -0.90 16.33 -2.52
C ASP A 466 0.15 15.30 -2.04
N SER A 467 -0.14 14.65 -0.92
CA SER A 467 0.78 13.70 -0.28
C SER A 467 0.76 12.28 -0.85
N GLU A 468 -0.22 11.96 -1.72
CA GLU A 468 -0.26 10.71 -2.47
C GLU A 468 0.49 10.86 -3.79
N SER A 469 0.27 11.96 -4.52
CA SER A 469 1.06 12.29 -5.73
C SER A 469 2.53 12.54 -5.41
N GLY A 470 2.84 13.12 -4.24
CA GLY A 470 4.22 13.29 -3.77
C GLY A 470 4.98 11.97 -3.55
N ILE A 471 4.30 10.86 -3.25
CA ILE A 471 4.94 9.52 -3.23
C ILE A 471 5.35 9.11 -4.66
N ASP A 472 4.44 9.26 -5.62
CA ASP A 472 4.66 8.86 -7.02
C ASP A 472 5.63 9.79 -7.75
N ASP A 473 5.82 11.04 -7.31
CA ASP A 473 6.85 11.94 -7.80
C ASP A 473 8.20 11.71 -7.12
N ALA A 474 8.23 11.48 -5.81
CA ALA A 474 9.47 11.23 -5.08
C ALA A 474 10.18 9.95 -5.55
N ILE A 475 9.46 8.85 -5.82
CA ILE A 475 10.04 7.58 -6.29
C ILE A 475 10.80 7.71 -7.63
N LYS A 476 10.54 8.76 -8.42
CA LYS A 476 11.24 9.02 -9.68
C LYS A 476 12.66 9.50 -9.40
N PHE A 477 12.83 10.46 -8.50
CA PHE A 477 14.13 11.02 -8.10
C PHE A 477 14.86 10.15 -7.06
N PHE A 478 14.10 9.48 -6.19
CA PHE A 478 14.56 8.64 -5.09
C PHE A 478 14.02 7.21 -5.26
N PRO A 479 14.60 6.39 -6.15
CA PRO A 479 14.23 4.98 -6.31
C PRO A 479 14.62 4.15 -5.07
N HIS A 480 14.18 2.89 -5.01
CA HIS A 480 14.37 2.04 -3.81
C HIS A 480 15.84 1.74 -3.46
N ASP A 481 16.73 1.83 -4.43
CA ASP A 481 18.18 1.69 -4.32
C ASP A 481 18.90 3.06 -4.21
N PHE A 482 18.16 4.16 -3.96
CA PHE A 482 18.74 5.51 -3.87
C PHE A 482 19.91 5.60 -2.89
N ASP A 483 19.82 4.96 -1.72
CA ASP A 483 20.88 4.99 -0.71
C ASP A 483 22.18 4.32 -1.22
N GLU A 484 22.06 3.31 -2.08
CA GLU A 484 23.16 2.56 -2.70
C GLU A 484 23.74 3.29 -3.93
N MET A 485 22.96 4.16 -4.59
CA MET A 485 23.44 4.94 -5.74
C MET A 485 24.55 5.95 -5.38
N GLU A 486 25.58 5.99 -6.21
CA GLU A 486 26.59 7.05 -6.20
C GLU A 486 26.26 8.14 -7.22
N GLY A 487 26.40 9.41 -6.82
CA GLY A 487 26.21 10.54 -7.72
C GLY A 487 27.36 10.71 -8.71
N GLU A 488 27.07 11.31 -9.87
CA GLU A 488 28.04 11.54 -10.95
C GLU A 488 29.36 12.19 -10.47
N ILE A 489 29.30 13.08 -9.48
CA ILE A 489 30.47 13.77 -8.94
C ILE A 489 31.40 12.81 -8.18
N LYS A 490 30.83 11.88 -7.40
CA LYS A 490 31.62 10.91 -6.63
C LYS A 490 32.30 9.91 -7.57
N LEU A 491 31.57 9.41 -8.56
CA LEU A 491 32.11 8.53 -9.60
C LEU A 491 33.24 9.22 -10.39
N TRP A 492 33.10 10.51 -10.71
CA TRP A 492 34.16 11.28 -11.36
C TRP A 492 35.41 11.47 -10.48
N LEU A 493 35.24 11.73 -9.19
CA LEU A 493 36.36 11.82 -8.23
C LEU A 493 37.13 10.50 -8.14
N VAL A 494 36.43 9.36 -8.04
CA VAL A 494 37.07 8.03 -8.03
C VAL A 494 37.83 7.77 -9.33
N GLN A 495 37.27 8.15 -10.48
CA GLN A 495 37.96 8.04 -11.78
C GLN A 495 39.16 8.98 -11.93
N GLN A 496 39.20 10.12 -11.24
CA GLN A 496 40.40 10.96 -11.19
C GLN A 496 41.48 10.30 -10.34
N LEU A 497 41.15 9.89 -9.11
CA LEU A 497 42.09 9.25 -8.20
C LEU A 497 42.75 8.01 -8.84
N ALA A 498 41.98 7.14 -9.48
CA ALA A 498 42.53 5.99 -10.20
C ALA A 498 43.52 6.36 -11.31
N ARG A 499 43.26 7.46 -12.06
CA ARG A 499 44.18 7.94 -13.11
C ARG A 499 45.44 8.59 -12.53
N ASP A 500 45.30 9.29 -11.41
CA ASP A 500 46.42 9.92 -10.73
C ASP A 500 47.32 8.86 -10.07
N GLU A 501 46.73 7.76 -9.56
CA GLU A 501 47.45 6.56 -9.10
C GLU A 501 48.15 5.81 -10.25
N GLU A 502 47.46 5.55 -11.37
CA GLU A 502 48.07 4.96 -12.58
C GLU A 502 49.24 5.81 -13.10
N ALA A 503 49.12 7.15 -13.06
CA ALA A 503 50.18 8.07 -13.44
C ALA A 503 51.37 8.03 -12.46
N ALA A 504 51.11 7.99 -11.15
CA ALA A 504 52.16 7.90 -10.13
C ALA A 504 52.97 6.59 -10.23
N VAL A 505 52.29 5.45 -10.46
CA VAL A 505 52.96 4.16 -10.72
C VAL A 505 53.78 4.19 -12.01
N GLY A 506 53.30 4.92 -13.03
CA GLY A 506 54.06 5.17 -14.26
C GLY A 506 55.32 6.02 -14.04
N GLU A 507 55.29 7.01 -13.15
CA GLU A 507 56.45 7.84 -12.82
C GLU A 507 57.48 7.12 -11.94
N GLU A 508 57.07 6.27 -10.98
CA GLU A 508 58.02 5.47 -10.17
C GLU A 508 58.82 4.46 -11.01
N PHE A 509 58.24 3.91 -12.08
CA PHE A 509 58.98 3.08 -13.06
C PHE A 509 59.79 3.92 -14.07
N GLY A 510 59.56 5.22 -14.17
CA GLY A 510 60.28 6.14 -15.05
C GLY A 510 61.63 6.63 -14.51
N SER A 511 61.87 6.54 -13.19
CA SER A 511 63.02 7.18 -12.53
C SER A 511 64.24 6.29 -12.25
N GLN A 512 64.41 5.17 -12.97
CA GLN A 512 65.67 4.39 -13.00
C GLN A 512 66.29 4.40 -14.40
N GLY A 513 66.74 5.57 -14.87
CA GLY A 513 67.15 5.75 -16.26
C GLY A 513 68.22 6.80 -16.60
N GLU A 514 68.86 7.47 -15.62
CA GLU A 514 69.92 8.46 -15.91
C GLU A 514 71.30 8.04 -15.36
N GLY A 515 71.92 7.08 -16.04
CA GLY A 515 73.34 6.75 -15.90
C GLY A 515 74.17 7.49 -16.94
N LYS A 516 74.82 8.59 -16.51
CA LYS A 516 75.75 9.45 -17.27
C LYS A 516 76.52 8.79 -18.43
N GLU A 517 76.51 9.46 -19.59
CA GLU A 517 77.54 9.29 -20.63
C GLU A 517 78.50 10.50 -20.59
N GLU A 518 79.79 10.27 -20.29
CA GLU A 518 80.85 11.28 -20.27
C GLU A 518 81.75 11.13 -21.52
N CYS A 519 82.06 12.23 -22.21
CA CYS A 519 82.80 12.21 -23.47
C CYS A 519 84.33 12.23 -23.29
N LEU A 520 85.02 11.20 -23.82
CA LEU A 520 86.42 11.17 -24.32
C LEU A 520 86.51 10.05 -25.39
N GLY A 521 87.36 10.09 -26.42
CA GLY A 521 88.24 11.15 -26.95
C GLY A 521 89.18 10.59 -28.04
N GLU A 522 89.30 11.30 -29.18
CA GLU A 522 90.31 11.23 -30.28
C GLU A 522 91.06 9.91 -30.60
N GLU A 523 90.98 9.41 -31.86
CA GLU A 523 92.09 9.45 -32.83
C GLU A 523 91.70 8.94 -34.25
N GLU A 524 92.59 9.12 -35.23
CA GLU A 524 92.32 9.13 -36.69
C GLU A 524 92.37 7.75 -37.41
N ALA A 525 91.72 7.62 -38.59
CA ALA A 525 92.34 7.14 -39.85
C ALA A 525 91.35 6.90 -41.04
N VAL A 526 91.07 7.97 -41.81
CA VAL A 526 91.27 8.07 -43.28
C VAL A 526 91.05 6.82 -44.19
N THR A 527 89.88 6.79 -44.88
CA THR A 527 89.64 6.40 -46.32
C THR A 527 89.78 4.93 -46.82
N PRO A 528 89.24 4.59 -48.03
CA PRO A 528 88.03 5.07 -48.73
C PRO A 528 87.17 3.96 -49.44
N GLU A 529 86.00 4.37 -49.94
CA GLU A 529 85.34 3.99 -51.22
C GLU A 529 85.01 2.52 -51.63
N GLU A 530 83.96 2.42 -52.46
CA GLU A 530 83.52 1.29 -53.31
C GLU A 530 83.30 -0.09 -52.63
N SER A 531 82.06 -0.54 -52.42
CA SER A 531 81.05 -0.81 -53.47
C SER A 531 79.70 -1.28 -52.91
#